data_AF-A0A7W1QLR5-F1
#
_entry.id   AF-A0A7W1QLR5-F1
#
_cell.length_a   1.000
_cell.length_b   1.000
_cell.length_c   1.000
_cell.angle_alpha   90.00
_cell.angle_beta   90.00
_cell.angle_gamma   90.00
#
_symmetry.space_group_name_H-M   'P 1'
#
loop_
_entity.id
_entity.type
_entity.pdbx_description
1 polymer ?
#
loop_
_entity_poly.entity_id
_entity_poly.type
_entity_poly.pdbx_seq_one_letter_code
_entity_poly.pdbx_strand_id
1 'polypeptide(L)'
;GQDPAERLASVWGRDLAGTLVPVQYAAGAFQVSGYVQRPGDALPTGRRTQLFVNGRPFKDPFLIRAAEAGYRAAIHPGDRPSIYLRIQVAPGDVDVNVHPAKLEVRFRDRIGVERVVEEAVRSALGALVAAAPVGDWRPLPGAGPGGYLPDSARSELDSGQLFAPEAPPLPDDEAAQTRAGFDVPLVQVFDSYIMYEGPDGVIIVDQHSAHERVLYEAVLVQLRGVGSPAQRLLLPLTLELTDEELDAFEAHGEELRRVGFEADAFGGRAVVVHAVPTPHPRFDAGACFREMIADLARGRFGGWANRLERFAATYACRAAVKAGQRLDQREMRELLLRLFATDLPPHDVHGRATIVQLPREELERRFGRR
;
A
#
# COMPACT_ATOMS: atom_id res chain seq x y z
N GLY A 1 -34.74 -0.35 10.32
CA GLY A 1 -34.07 -1.62 9.95
C GLY A 1 -32.65 -1.56 10.47
N GLN A 2 -32.13 -2.63 11.04
CA GLN A 2 -30.77 -2.67 11.63
C GLN A 2 -29.69 -2.33 10.59
N ASP A 3 -28.67 -1.60 11.02
CA ASP A 3 -27.50 -1.25 10.21
C ASP A 3 -26.85 -2.56 9.65
N PRO A 4 -26.50 -2.64 8.35
CA PRO A 4 -25.69 -3.73 7.81
C PRO A 4 -24.48 -4.13 8.67
N ALA A 5 -23.79 -3.18 9.31
CA ALA A 5 -22.65 -3.47 10.18
C ALA A 5 -23.04 -4.19 11.48
N GLU A 6 -24.13 -3.77 12.13
CA GLU A 6 -24.68 -4.41 13.32
C GLU A 6 -25.13 -5.85 13.05
N ARG A 7 -25.79 -6.06 11.89
CA ARG A 7 -26.18 -7.41 11.47
C ARG A 7 -24.97 -8.28 11.23
N LEU A 8 -23.94 -7.76 10.56
CA LEU A 8 -22.72 -8.54 10.35
C LEU A 8 -22.04 -8.87 11.68
N ALA A 9 -21.98 -7.92 12.62
CA ALA A 9 -21.45 -8.17 13.97
C ALA A 9 -22.25 -9.25 14.73
N SER A 10 -23.57 -9.31 14.55
CA SER A 10 -24.40 -10.35 15.18
C SER A 10 -24.11 -11.76 14.64
N VAL A 11 -23.71 -11.88 13.37
CA VAL A 11 -23.44 -13.17 12.71
C VAL A 11 -21.96 -13.55 12.81
N TRP A 12 -21.06 -12.58 12.67
CA TRP A 12 -19.61 -12.78 12.58
C TRP A 12 -18.88 -12.54 13.91
N GLY A 13 -19.57 -12.01 14.91
CA GLY A 13 -18.99 -11.59 16.18
C GLY A 13 -18.45 -10.16 16.09
N ARG A 14 -18.50 -9.42 17.23
CA ARG A 14 -18.02 -8.03 17.28
C ARG A 14 -16.53 -7.91 17.03
N ASP A 15 -15.73 -8.87 17.52
CA ASP A 15 -14.27 -8.82 17.40
C ASP A 15 -13.82 -8.84 15.94
N LEU A 16 -14.41 -9.74 15.13
CA LEU A 16 -14.17 -9.80 13.69
C LEU A 16 -14.78 -8.60 12.98
N ALA A 17 -16.02 -8.20 13.30
CA ALA A 17 -16.66 -7.05 12.65
C ALA A 17 -15.86 -5.75 12.84
N GLY A 18 -15.22 -5.57 13.99
CA GLY A 18 -14.34 -4.44 14.27
C GLY A 18 -13.03 -4.41 13.47
N THR A 19 -12.70 -5.50 12.76
CA THR A 19 -11.55 -5.57 11.82
C THR A 19 -11.90 -5.22 10.38
N LEU A 20 -13.19 -5.02 10.10
CA LEU A 20 -13.66 -4.86 8.74
C LEU A 20 -13.63 -3.39 8.30
N VAL A 21 -13.41 -3.20 7.01
CA VAL A 21 -13.42 -1.94 6.29
C VAL A 21 -14.62 -1.94 5.35
N PRO A 22 -15.45 -0.90 5.32
CA PRO A 22 -16.58 -0.82 4.40
C PRO A 22 -16.08 -0.71 2.96
N VAL A 23 -16.75 -1.44 2.06
CA VAL A 23 -16.55 -1.36 0.60
C VAL A 23 -17.78 -0.70 -0.01
N GLN A 24 -17.56 0.32 -0.83
CA GLN A 24 -18.58 0.92 -1.67
C GLN A 24 -17.91 1.40 -2.98
N TYR A 25 -18.22 0.73 -4.09
CA TYR A 25 -17.61 1.02 -5.39
C TYR A 25 -18.62 0.73 -6.50
N ALA A 26 -18.54 1.47 -7.60
CA ALA A 26 -19.38 1.26 -8.77
C ALA A 26 -18.58 1.55 -10.04
N ALA A 27 -18.61 0.63 -11.00
CA ALA A 27 -17.93 0.78 -12.28
C ALA A 27 -18.65 -0.03 -13.36
N GLY A 28 -18.94 0.62 -14.49
CA GLY A 28 -19.69 0.01 -15.59
C GLY A 28 -21.07 -0.49 -15.14
N ALA A 29 -21.37 -1.76 -15.38
CA ALA A 29 -22.64 -2.40 -15.04
C ALA A 29 -22.70 -2.96 -13.60
N PHE A 30 -21.62 -2.83 -12.83
CA PHE A 30 -21.47 -3.48 -11.53
C PHE A 30 -21.39 -2.46 -10.41
N GLN A 31 -22.12 -2.73 -9.32
CA GLN A 31 -21.97 -2.03 -8.05
C GLN A 31 -21.58 -3.04 -6.97
N VAL A 32 -20.50 -2.77 -6.26
CA VAL A 32 -19.96 -3.62 -5.20
C VAL A 32 -20.09 -2.88 -3.88
N SER A 33 -20.71 -3.52 -2.89
CA SER A 33 -20.77 -3.03 -1.52
C SER A 33 -20.53 -4.14 -0.51
N GLY A 34 -20.14 -3.81 0.71
CA GLY A 34 -19.93 -4.80 1.76
C GLY A 34 -18.78 -4.44 2.68
N TYR A 35 -18.02 -5.45 3.08
CA TYR A 35 -16.98 -5.32 4.09
C TYR A 35 -15.82 -6.29 3.81
N VAL A 36 -14.60 -5.81 4.02
CA VAL A 36 -13.37 -6.59 3.84
C VAL A 36 -12.45 -6.39 5.04
N GLN A 37 -11.77 -7.44 5.48
CA GLN A 37 -10.90 -7.36 6.66
C GLN A 37 -9.67 -6.49 6.41
N ARG A 38 -9.23 -5.69 7.39
CA ARG A 38 -7.94 -5.00 7.30
C ARG A 38 -6.81 -6.03 7.12
N PRO A 39 -5.79 -5.75 6.30
CA PRO A 39 -4.76 -6.73 6.02
C PRO A 39 -3.97 -7.19 7.25
N GLY A 40 -3.65 -6.27 8.17
CA GLY A 40 -2.93 -6.61 9.40
C GLY A 40 -3.74 -7.41 10.42
N ASP A 41 -5.05 -7.55 10.21
CA ASP A 41 -5.94 -8.39 11.02
C ASP A 41 -6.17 -9.79 10.37
N ALA A 42 -5.69 -10.01 9.14
CA ALA A 42 -5.85 -11.28 8.44
C ALA A 42 -4.96 -12.38 9.04
N LEU A 43 -5.43 -13.62 8.99
CA LEU A 43 -4.70 -14.80 9.50
C LEU A 43 -4.64 -15.90 8.43
N PRO A 44 -3.74 -16.88 8.55
CA PRO A 44 -3.65 -17.99 7.59
C PRO A 44 -4.92 -18.86 7.55
N THR A 45 -5.67 -18.91 8.65
CA THR A 45 -6.86 -19.76 8.80
C THR A 45 -8.00 -18.99 9.48
N GLY A 46 -9.21 -19.54 9.42
CA GLY A 46 -10.36 -18.94 10.12
C GLY A 46 -11.10 -17.85 9.34
N ARG A 47 -10.74 -17.61 8.07
CA ARG A 47 -11.46 -16.66 7.22
C ARG A 47 -12.94 -16.96 7.10
N ARG A 48 -13.75 -15.91 7.01
CA ARG A 48 -15.17 -16.00 6.66
C ARG A 48 -15.40 -15.32 5.32
N THR A 49 -16.05 -16.01 4.39
CA THR A 49 -16.34 -15.46 3.06
C THR A 49 -17.80 -15.62 2.71
N GLN A 50 -18.44 -14.52 2.30
CA GLN A 50 -19.82 -14.53 1.83
C GLN A 50 -19.99 -13.57 0.66
N LEU A 51 -20.47 -14.11 -0.46
CA LEU A 51 -20.77 -13.34 -1.66
C LEU A 51 -22.28 -13.34 -1.91
N PHE A 52 -22.82 -12.20 -2.28
CA PHE A 52 -24.21 -12.04 -2.70
C PHE A 52 -24.26 -11.38 -4.06
N VAL A 53 -25.21 -11.79 -4.89
CA VAL A 53 -25.54 -11.11 -6.15
C VAL A 53 -27.03 -10.83 -6.19
N ASN A 54 -27.41 -9.56 -6.36
CA ASN A 54 -28.81 -9.10 -6.33
C ASN A 54 -29.59 -9.64 -5.11
N GLY A 55 -28.91 -9.76 -3.96
CA GLY A 55 -29.49 -10.25 -2.70
C GLY A 55 -29.45 -11.77 -2.49
N ARG A 56 -29.03 -12.56 -3.48
CA ARG A 56 -28.91 -14.02 -3.38
C ARG A 56 -27.49 -14.44 -3.02
N PRO A 57 -27.27 -15.30 -2.00
CA PRO A 57 -25.94 -15.82 -1.69
C PRO A 57 -25.47 -16.78 -2.79
N PHE A 58 -24.18 -16.71 -3.13
CA PHE A 58 -23.55 -17.61 -4.10
C PHE A 58 -22.08 -17.87 -3.74
N LYS A 59 -21.47 -18.85 -4.40
CA LYS A 59 -20.06 -19.18 -4.28
C LYS A 59 -19.38 -19.01 -5.63
N ASP A 60 -18.27 -18.28 -5.63
CA ASP A 60 -17.42 -18.14 -6.80
C ASP A 60 -15.95 -18.03 -6.34
N PRO A 61 -15.14 -19.09 -6.51
CA PRO A 61 -13.73 -19.07 -6.12
C PRO A 61 -12.91 -18.02 -6.86
N PHE A 62 -13.33 -17.61 -8.06
CA PHE A 62 -12.60 -16.64 -8.87
C PHE A 62 -12.84 -15.22 -8.38
N LEU A 63 -14.07 -14.88 -7.99
CA LEU A 63 -14.35 -13.59 -7.34
C LEU A 63 -13.67 -13.48 -5.98
N ILE A 64 -13.52 -14.58 -5.24
CA ILE A 64 -12.72 -14.58 -4.00
C ILE A 64 -11.25 -14.29 -4.32
N ARG A 65 -10.68 -14.93 -5.35
CA ARG A 65 -9.30 -14.64 -5.78
C ARG A 65 -9.13 -13.21 -6.29
N ALA A 66 -10.13 -12.65 -6.97
CA ALA A 66 -10.13 -11.27 -7.43
C ALA A 66 -10.16 -10.28 -6.24
N ALA A 67 -11.00 -10.56 -5.24
CA ALA A 67 -11.00 -9.79 -4.00
C ALA A 67 -9.65 -9.89 -3.27
N GLU A 68 -9.06 -11.09 -3.15
CA GLU A 68 -7.72 -11.29 -2.60
C GLU A 68 -6.63 -10.56 -3.42
N ALA A 69 -6.77 -10.46 -4.74
CA ALA A 69 -5.86 -9.69 -5.59
C ALA A 69 -5.90 -8.18 -5.28
N GLY A 70 -7.02 -7.67 -4.76
CA GLY A 70 -7.14 -6.28 -4.28
C GLY A 70 -6.27 -6.00 -3.04
N TYR A 71 -5.86 -7.02 -2.30
CA TYR A 71 -4.91 -6.92 -1.17
C TYR A 71 -3.44 -7.02 -1.61
N ARG A 72 -3.18 -7.28 -2.89
CA ARG A 72 -1.80 -7.53 -3.36
C ARG A 72 -0.91 -6.34 -2.97
N ALA A 73 0.28 -6.67 -2.48
CA ALA A 73 1.23 -5.74 -1.90
C ALA A 73 0.90 -5.15 -0.53
N ALA A 74 -0.20 -5.55 0.11
CA ALA A 74 -0.55 -5.12 1.47
C ALA A 74 -0.98 -6.28 2.36
N ILE A 75 -0.74 -7.53 2.01
CA ILE A 75 -1.07 -8.68 2.87
C ILE A 75 0.10 -9.65 2.93
N HIS A 76 0.34 -10.23 4.11
CA HIS A 76 1.41 -11.20 4.28
C HIS A 76 1.12 -12.46 3.44
N PRO A 77 2.12 -13.03 2.76
CA PRO A 77 1.93 -14.28 2.04
C PRO A 77 1.40 -15.40 2.94
N GLY A 78 0.33 -16.06 2.49
CA GLY A 78 -0.33 -17.14 3.21
C GLY A 78 -1.57 -16.70 3.99
N ASP A 79 -1.67 -15.42 4.37
CA ASP A 79 -2.84 -14.91 5.08
C ASP A 79 -4.07 -14.82 4.18
N ARG A 80 -5.23 -15.03 4.78
CA ARG A 80 -6.51 -15.13 4.09
C ARG A 80 -7.52 -14.20 4.78
N PRO A 81 -7.85 -13.05 4.19
CA PRO A 81 -8.75 -12.10 4.82
C PRO A 81 -10.20 -12.57 4.75
N SER A 82 -11.00 -12.13 5.72
CA SER A 82 -12.45 -12.30 5.69
C SER A 82 -13.11 -11.29 4.73
N ILE A 83 -14.09 -11.76 3.95
CA ILE A 83 -14.67 -11.02 2.81
C ILE A 83 -16.19 -11.18 2.81
N TYR A 84 -16.91 -10.07 2.94
CA TYR A 84 -18.36 -10.00 2.76
C TYR A 84 -18.65 -9.04 1.61
N LEU A 85 -19.09 -9.53 0.45
CA LEU A 85 -19.36 -8.65 -0.70
C LEU A 85 -20.76 -8.90 -1.27
N ARG A 86 -21.39 -7.80 -1.67
CA ARG A 86 -22.67 -7.74 -2.36
C ARG A 86 -22.44 -7.08 -3.71
N ILE A 87 -22.78 -7.81 -4.75
CA ILE A 87 -22.65 -7.37 -6.14
C ILE A 87 -24.07 -7.11 -6.65
N GLN A 88 -24.29 -5.92 -7.18
CA GLN A 88 -25.52 -5.56 -7.87
C GLN A 88 -25.22 -5.39 -9.35
N VAL A 89 -26.09 -5.97 -10.18
CA VAL A 89 -25.96 -5.98 -11.64
C VAL A 89 -27.35 -6.11 -12.26
N ALA A 90 -27.53 -5.58 -13.47
CA ALA A 90 -28.78 -5.72 -14.20
C ALA A 90 -29.16 -7.21 -14.39
N PRO A 91 -30.45 -7.60 -14.28
CA PRO A 91 -30.87 -9.00 -14.38
C PRO A 91 -30.47 -9.71 -15.69
N GLY A 92 -30.27 -8.96 -16.79
CA GLY A 92 -29.85 -9.50 -18.08
C GLY A 92 -28.36 -9.85 -18.19
N ASP A 93 -27.54 -9.38 -17.24
CA ASP A 93 -26.08 -9.58 -17.25
C ASP A 93 -25.63 -10.66 -16.25
N VAL A 94 -26.59 -11.35 -15.62
CA VAL A 94 -26.35 -12.42 -14.67
C VAL A 94 -27.36 -13.57 -14.83
N ASP A 95 -26.84 -14.78 -15.03
CA ASP A 95 -27.64 -16.01 -15.01
C ASP A 95 -27.46 -16.74 -13.68
N VAL A 96 -28.55 -16.86 -12.94
CA VAL A 96 -28.58 -17.47 -11.60
C VAL A 96 -29.09 -18.91 -11.59
N ASN A 97 -29.36 -19.51 -12.76
CA ASN A 97 -29.95 -20.84 -12.93
C ASN A 97 -28.96 -21.89 -13.46
N VAL A 98 -27.67 -21.79 -13.13
CA VAL A 98 -26.60 -22.55 -13.79
C VAL A 98 -26.33 -23.94 -13.18
N HIS A 99 -26.64 -24.16 -11.89
CA HIS A 99 -26.35 -25.43 -11.19
C HIS A 99 -27.57 -25.97 -10.41
N PRO A 100 -27.78 -27.31 -10.33
CA PRO A 100 -28.91 -27.92 -9.61
C PRO A 100 -29.02 -27.54 -8.13
N ALA A 101 -27.89 -27.27 -7.46
CA ALA A 101 -27.85 -26.81 -6.06
C ALA A 101 -28.09 -25.28 -5.89
N LYS A 102 -28.23 -24.51 -6.98
CA LYS A 102 -28.52 -23.06 -6.96
C LYS A 102 -27.50 -22.19 -6.20
N LEU A 103 -26.27 -22.63 -6.01
CA LEU A 103 -25.20 -21.86 -5.33
C LEU A 103 -24.20 -21.17 -6.27
N GLU A 104 -24.31 -21.38 -7.57
CA GLU A 104 -23.40 -20.82 -8.58
C GLU A 104 -24.16 -19.87 -9.50
N VAL A 105 -23.44 -18.86 -9.99
CA VAL A 105 -23.97 -17.77 -10.82
C VAL A 105 -23.01 -17.52 -11.96
N ARG A 106 -23.53 -17.22 -13.15
CA ARG A 106 -22.74 -16.89 -14.34
C ARG A 106 -22.96 -15.45 -14.74
N PHE A 107 -21.91 -14.66 -14.67
CA PHE A 107 -21.89 -13.29 -15.19
C PHE A 107 -21.67 -13.30 -16.70
N ARG A 108 -22.36 -12.40 -17.41
CA ARG A 108 -22.14 -12.20 -18.85
C ARG A 108 -20.73 -11.70 -19.14
N ASP A 109 -20.28 -10.71 -18.37
CA ASP A 109 -18.90 -10.21 -18.39
C ASP A 109 -18.18 -10.63 -17.11
N ARG A 110 -17.58 -11.83 -17.16
CA ARG A 110 -16.87 -12.40 -16.02
C ARG A 110 -15.57 -11.66 -15.68
N ILE A 111 -14.82 -11.26 -16.70
CA ILE A 111 -13.54 -10.56 -16.51
C ILE A 111 -13.81 -9.16 -15.93
N GLY A 112 -14.86 -8.49 -16.42
CA GLY A 112 -15.29 -7.20 -15.89
C GLY A 112 -15.63 -7.25 -14.40
N VAL A 113 -16.44 -8.22 -13.95
CA VAL A 113 -16.80 -8.33 -12.53
C VAL A 113 -15.60 -8.68 -11.65
N GLU A 114 -14.69 -9.56 -12.11
CA GLU A 114 -13.45 -9.87 -11.39
C GLU A 114 -12.60 -8.61 -11.20
N ARG A 115 -12.40 -7.82 -12.27
CA ARG A 115 -11.66 -6.55 -12.19
C ARG A 115 -12.33 -5.52 -11.27
N VAL A 116 -13.65 -5.34 -11.35
CA VAL A 116 -14.38 -4.39 -10.51
C VAL A 116 -14.31 -4.79 -9.03
N VAL A 117 -14.37 -6.08 -8.72
CA VAL A 117 -14.18 -6.57 -7.34
C VAL A 117 -12.76 -6.30 -6.85
N GLU A 118 -11.74 -6.55 -7.66
CA GLU A 118 -10.34 -6.24 -7.31
C GLU A 118 -10.16 -4.74 -7.02
N GLU A 119 -10.65 -3.87 -7.90
CA GLU A 119 -10.59 -2.40 -7.75
C GLU A 119 -11.38 -1.91 -6.52
N ALA A 120 -12.56 -2.47 -6.27
CA ALA A 120 -13.39 -2.12 -5.11
C ALA A 120 -12.66 -2.40 -3.79
N VAL A 121 -12.01 -3.56 -3.69
CA VAL A 121 -11.22 -3.92 -2.51
C VAL A 121 -9.99 -3.02 -2.36
N ARG A 122 -9.23 -2.81 -3.45
CA ARG A 122 -8.07 -1.90 -3.43
C ARG A 122 -8.46 -0.48 -3.00
N SER A 123 -9.54 0.05 -3.57
CA SER A 123 -10.04 1.38 -3.23
C SER A 123 -10.46 1.51 -1.76
N ALA A 124 -11.07 0.46 -1.20
CA ALA A 124 -11.47 0.48 0.22
C ALA A 124 -10.25 0.43 1.15
N LEU A 125 -9.22 -0.35 0.81
CA LEU A 125 -8.00 -0.49 1.61
C LEU A 125 -7.04 0.70 1.47
N GLY A 126 -7.12 1.47 0.39
CA GLY A 126 -6.35 2.71 0.22
C GLY A 126 -6.92 3.90 1.00
N ALA A 127 -8.17 3.82 1.45
CA ALA A 127 -8.81 4.89 2.19
C ALA A 127 -8.34 4.95 3.65
N LEU A 128 -8.28 6.15 4.23
CA LEU A 128 -7.86 6.34 5.63
C LEU A 128 -8.71 5.55 6.66
N VAL A 129 -9.97 5.23 6.35
CA VAL A 129 -10.82 4.37 7.19
C VAL A 129 -10.28 2.93 7.33
N ALA A 130 -9.37 2.51 6.45
CA ALA A 130 -8.67 1.23 6.55
C ALA A 130 -7.48 1.27 7.52
N ALA A 131 -7.07 2.45 7.98
CA ALA A 131 -6.03 2.59 9.00
C ALA A 131 -6.45 1.90 10.31
N ALA A 132 -5.48 1.33 11.01
CA ALA A 132 -5.76 0.67 12.28
C ALA A 132 -6.11 1.71 13.36
N PRO A 133 -7.10 1.47 14.24
CA PRO A 133 -7.31 2.33 15.40
C PRO A 133 -6.25 2.08 16.48
N VAL A 134 -5.95 3.09 17.30
CA VAL A 134 -5.09 2.93 18.49
C VAL A 134 -5.84 2.20 19.62
N GLY A 135 -5.34 1.03 20.00
CA GLY A 135 -5.82 0.24 21.13
C GLY A 135 -7.01 -0.67 20.80
N ASP A 136 -7.72 -1.15 21.83
CA ASP A 136 -8.83 -2.10 21.67
C ASP A 136 -10.12 -1.47 21.12
N TRP A 137 -10.12 -0.15 20.87
CA TRP A 137 -11.29 0.51 20.32
C TRP A 137 -11.46 0.17 18.85
N ARG A 138 -12.53 -0.57 18.56
CA ARG A 138 -12.92 -0.94 17.19
C ARG A 138 -14.36 -0.49 16.96
N PRO A 139 -14.60 0.73 16.45
CA PRO A 139 -15.94 1.13 16.08
C PRO A 139 -16.47 0.20 14.99
N LEU A 140 -17.78 -0.03 14.98
CA LEU A 140 -18.38 -0.78 13.88
C LEU A 140 -18.22 0.04 12.57
N PRO A 141 -17.95 -0.62 11.44
CA PRO A 141 -17.83 0.05 10.15
C PRO A 141 -19.07 0.91 9.82
N GLY A 142 -18.90 2.20 9.57
CA GLY A 142 -20.00 3.13 9.24
C GLY A 142 -20.54 3.96 10.41
N ALA A 143 -19.96 3.84 11.61
CA ALA A 143 -20.34 4.63 12.79
C ALA A 143 -19.59 5.97 12.95
N GLY A 144 -18.82 6.43 11.96
CA GLY A 144 -18.06 7.70 12.00
C GLY A 144 -18.29 8.58 10.76
N PRO A 145 -17.98 9.90 10.82
CA PRO A 145 -18.19 10.81 9.69
C PRO A 145 -17.34 10.37 8.49
N GLY A 146 -17.91 10.49 7.29
CA GLY A 146 -17.32 9.94 6.07
C GLY A 146 -15.91 10.45 5.80
N GLY A 147 -14.98 9.51 5.63
CA GLY A 147 -13.61 9.81 5.19
C GLY A 147 -13.62 10.34 3.77
N TYR A 148 -13.57 11.66 3.64
CA TYR A 148 -13.28 12.35 2.38
C TYR A 148 -11.76 12.42 2.20
N LEU A 149 -11.26 11.88 1.10
CA LEU A 149 -10.03 12.39 0.50
C LEU A 149 -10.36 13.73 -0.16
N PRO A 150 -9.53 14.78 -0.03
CA PRO A 150 -9.66 15.92 -0.90
C PRO A 150 -9.33 15.49 -2.35
N ASP A 151 -10.29 15.70 -3.25
CA ASP A 151 -10.29 15.35 -4.68
C ASP A 151 -9.15 16.05 -5.48
N SER A 152 -8.38 16.92 -4.82
CA SER A 152 -7.38 17.79 -5.43
C SER A 152 -6.00 17.15 -5.66
N ALA A 153 -5.77 15.90 -5.25
CA ALA A 153 -4.49 15.22 -5.47
C ALA A 153 -4.39 14.45 -6.80
N ARG A 154 -5.43 14.41 -7.62
CA ARG A 154 -5.48 13.58 -8.85
C ARG A 154 -5.31 14.35 -10.16
N SER A 155 -5.02 15.65 -10.14
CA SER A 155 -4.89 16.45 -11.35
C SER A 155 -3.51 17.10 -11.44
N GLU A 156 -2.81 16.76 -12.53
CA GLU A 156 -1.65 17.45 -13.12
C GLU A 156 -0.31 17.30 -12.40
N LEU A 157 0.35 16.16 -12.64
CA LEU A 157 1.81 16.08 -12.65
C LEU A 157 2.24 15.91 -14.11
N ASP A 158 2.36 17.05 -14.80
CA ASP A 158 3.09 17.13 -16.06
C ASP A 158 4.56 16.80 -15.79
N SER A 159 5.07 15.82 -16.51
CA SER A 159 6.40 15.25 -16.33
C SER A 159 7.36 15.97 -17.25
N GLY A 160 7.80 17.17 -16.85
CA GLY A 160 8.71 17.93 -17.69
C GLY A 160 9.18 19.25 -17.11
N GLN A 161 10.08 19.18 -16.12
CA GLN A 161 11.24 20.09 -15.88
C GLN A 161 11.59 20.11 -14.39
N LEU A 162 12.48 19.20 -13.98
CA LEU A 162 12.81 18.98 -12.57
C LEU A 162 14.02 19.77 -12.05
N PHE A 163 14.79 20.49 -12.88
CA PHE A 163 15.90 21.32 -12.39
C PHE A 163 16.20 22.48 -13.34
N ALA A 164 15.76 23.70 -12.98
CA ALA A 164 16.33 24.94 -13.52
C ALA A 164 17.29 25.54 -12.48
N PRO A 165 18.44 26.11 -12.89
CA PRO A 165 19.36 26.74 -11.95
C PRO A 165 18.73 28.01 -11.36
N GLU A 166 19.03 28.21 -10.09
CA GLU A 166 18.55 29.25 -9.17
C GLU A 166 18.43 30.64 -9.83
N ALA A 167 17.18 31.09 -10.02
CA ALA A 167 16.85 32.45 -10.44
C ALA A 167 16.67 33.35 -9.20
N PRO A 168 16.97 34.66 -9.31
CA PRO A 168 17.00 35.56 -8.16
C PRO A 168 15.60 35.75 -7.54
N PRO A 169 15.53 36.13 -6.24
CA PRO A 169 14.26 36.15 -5.52
C PRO A 169 13.32 37.20 -6.11
N LEU A 170 12.17 36.75 -6.60
CA LEU A 170 11.04 37.60 -6.96
C LEU A 170 10.23 37.98 -5.69
N PRO A 171 9.47 39.08 -5.72
CA PRO A 171 8.76 39.61 -4.55
C PRO A 171 7.66 38.66 -4.05
N ASP A 172 7.40 38.73 -2.74
CA ASP A 172 6.61 37.81 -1.89
C ASP A 172 5.15 37.49 -2.29
N ASP A 173 4.66 37.90 -3.46
CA ASP A 173 3.24 37.73 -3.84
C ASP A 173 2.95 36.57 -4.83
N GLU A 174 3.96 35.85 -5.32
CA GLU A 174 3.77 34.64 -6.18
C GLU A 174 4.04 33.30 -5.46
N ALA A 175 4.33 33.31 -4.15
CA ALA A 175 4.48 32.09 -3.35
C ALA A 175 3.14 31.42 -2.95
N ALA A 176 2.01 31.97 -3.38
CA ALA A 176 0.67 31.59 -2.94
C ALA A 176 -0.04 30.55 -3.84
N GLN A 177 0.54 30.14 -4.97
CA GLN A 177 -0.13 29.29 -5.95
C GLN A 177 0.70 28.05 -6.29
N THR A 178 0.77 27.11 -5.34
CA THR A 178 0.79 25.63 -5.49
C THR A 178 1.05 25.01 -4.10
N ARG A 179 0.06 25.04 -3.20
CA ARG A 179 0.11 24.28 -1.94
C ARG A 179 -1.05 23.29 -1.89
N ALA A 180 -0.95 22.23 -2.70
CA ALA A 180 -1.56 20.96 -2.32
C ALA A 180 -0.61 20.31 -1.29
N GLY A 181 -0.70 20.76 -0.03
CA GLY A 181 0.25 20.42 1.01
C GLY A 181 -0.42 20.18 2.36
N PHE A 182 0.20 19.36 3.21
CA PHE A 182 -0.13 19.34 4.64
C PHE A 182 0.17 20.73 5.23
N ASP A 183 -0.84 21.58 5.33
CA ASP A 183 -0.75 22.89 6.01
C ASP A 183 -0.85 22.76 7.54
N VAL A 184 -1.10 21.55 8.03
CA VAL A 184 -1.10 21.23 9.45
C VAL A 184 0.33 21.15 10.01
N PRO A 185 0.54 21.52 11.28
CA PRO A 185 1.81 21.27 11.96
C PRO A 185 2.10 19.75 12.04
N LEU A 186 3.27 19.35 11.58
CA LEU A 186 3.76 17.97 11.70
C LEU A 186 4.70 17.87 12.89
N VAL A 187 4.54 16.83 13.70
CA VAL A 187 5.42 16.56 14.83
C VAL A 187 6.02 15.18 14.68
N GLN A 188 7.34 15.09 14.72
CA GLN A 188 8.03 13.80 14.85
C GLN A 188 8.10 13.40 16.32
N VAL A 189 7.77 12.15 16.64
CA VAL A 189 7.79 11.58 17.98
C VAL A 189 8.66 10.32 17.99
N PHE A 190 9.51 10.19 19.02
CA PHE A 190 10.47 9.07 19.19
C PHE A 190 11.38 8.84 17.97
N ASP A 191 11.66 9.89 17.20
CA ASP A 191 12.46 9.85 15.96
C ASP A 191 11.99 8.76 14.97
N SER A 192 10.71 8.36 15.03
CA SER A 192 10.16 7.20 14.30
C SER A 192 8.71 7.37 13.83
N TYR A 193 7.93 8.21 14.49
CA TYR A 193 6.52 8.44 14.15
C TYR A 193 6.29 9.88 13.75
N ILE A 194 5.45 10.11 12.75
CA ILE A 194 4.99 11.44 12.35
C ILE A 194 3.53 11.57 12.78
N MET A 195 3.20 12.65 13.48
CA MET A 195 1.87 12.91 14.00
C MET A 195 1.32 14.24 13.47
N TYR A 196 0.01 14.26 13.18
CA TYR A 196 -0.73 15.47 12.83
C TYR A 196 -2.21 15.33 13.18
N GLU A 197 -2.90 16.47 13.28
CA GLU A 197 -4.34 16.55 13.49
C GLU A 197 -5.07 16.39 12.14
N GLY A 198 -5.93 15.38 12.05
CA GLY A 198 -6.86 15.18 10.94
C GLY A 198 -8.29 15.57 11.33
N PRO A 199 -9.25 15.51 10.39
CA PRO A 199 -10.64 15.92 10.63
C PRO A 199 -11.34 15.08 11.72
N ASP A 200 -11.04 13.77 11.78
CA ASP A 200 -11.71 12.82 12.67
C ASP A 200 -10.87 12.44 13.90
N GLY A 201 -9.68 13.00 14.07
CA GLY A 201 -8.79 12.74 15.21
C GLY A 201 -7.31 12.87 14.87
N VAL A 202 -6.47 12.25 15.71
CA VAL A 202 -5.01 12.32 15.55
C VAL A 202 -4.54 11.18 14.64
N ILE A 203 -3.76 11.52 13.63
CA ILE A 203 -3.15 10.56 12.71
C ILE A 203 -1.70 10.33 13.13
N ILE A 204 -1.30 9.07 13.21
CA ILE A 204 0.04 8.63 13.55
C ILE A 204 0.56 7.78 12.39
N VAL A 205 1.70 8.15 11.84
CA VAL A 205 2.33 7.49 10.69
C VAL A 205 3.67 6.93 11.11
N ASP A 206 3.90 5.64 10.86
CA ASP A 206 5.22 5.02 11.00
C ASP A 206 6.10 5.49 9.83
N GLN A 207 7.17 6.22 10.14
CA GLN A 207 8.08 6.79 9.15
C GLN A 207 8.77 5.73 8.29
N HIS A 208 9.18 4.61 8.89
CA HIS A 208 9.90 3.56 8.20
C HIS A 208 8.97 2.83 7.24
N SER A 209 7.81 2.37 7.73
CA SER A 209 6.80 1.71 6.91
C SER A 209 6.27 2.61 5.79
N ALA A 210 6.08 3.91 6.08
CA ALA A 210 5.68 4.88 5.06
C ALA A 210 6.70 4.99 3.94
N HIS A 211 7.98 5.06 4.28
CA HIS A 211 9.02 5.18 3.27
C HIS A 211 9.20 3.88 2.49
N GLU A 212 9.09 2.71 3.12
CA GLU A 212 9.05 1.42 2.43
C GLU A 212 7.93 1.37 1.39
N ARG A 213 6.69 1.77 1.75
CA ARG A 213 5.54 1.84 0.82
C ARG A 213 5.83 2.75 -0.37
N VAL A 214 6.32 3.96 -0.12
CA VAL A 214 6.66 4.94 -1.17
C VAL A 214 7.71 4.37 -2.12
N LEU A 215 8.79 3.79 -1.60
CA LEU A 215 9.86 3.23 -2.43
C LEU A 215 9.39 2.01 -3.21
N TYR A 216 8.58 1.15 -2.60
CA TYR A 216 8.05 -0.04 -3.25
C TYR A 216 7.25 0.30 -4.50
N GLU A 217 6.33 1.26 -4.41
CA GLU A 217 5.49 1.64 -5.55
C GLU A 217 6.29 2.39 -6.61
N ALA A 218 7.19 3.31 -6.21
CA ALA A 218 8.09 3.98 -7.14
C ALA A 218 8.94 2.97 -7.93
N VAL A 219 9.48 1.96 -7.26
CA VAL A 219 10.30 0.91 -7.89
C VAL A 219 9.45 0.00 -8.77
N LEU A 220 8.23 -0.35 -8.39
CA LEU A 220 7.34 -1.12 -9.27
C LEU A 220 7.07 -0.38 -10.60
N VAL A 221 6.88 0.94 -10.55
CA VAL A 221 6.72 1.76 -11.76
C VAL A 221 8.01 1.72 -12.60
N GLN A 222 9.17 1.92 -11.99
CA GLN A 222 10.48 1.85 -12.67
C GLN A 222 10.75 0.48 -13.30
N LEU A 223 10.42 -0.60 -12.59
CA LEU A 223 10.59 -1.98 -13.07
C LEU A 223 9.65 -2.31 -14.23
N ARG A 224 8.50 -1.64 -14.37
CA ARG A 224 7.56 -1.84 -15.49
C ARG A 224 7.83 -0.91 -16.68
N GLY A 225 8.41 0.26 -16.42
CA GLY A 225 8.61 1.33 -17.39
C GLY A 225 10.07 1.48 -17.84
N VAL A 226 10.43 2.74 -18.13
CA VAL A 226 11.80 3.15 -18.42
C VAL A 226 12.53 3.29 -17.09
N GLY A 227 13.71 2.68 -16.95
CA GLY A 227 14.45 2.58 -15.69
C GLY A 227 14.76 3.93 -15.01
N SER A 228 15.23 3.86 -13.78
CA SER A 228 15.55 5.02 -12.94
C SER A 228 16.88 5.67 -13.33
N PRO A 229 17.02 7.01 -13.19
CA PRO A 229 18.34 7.64 -13.24
C PRO A 229 19.27 7.05 -12.17
N ALA A 230 20.50 6.76 -12.59
CA ALA A 230 21.58 6.26 -11.74
C ALA A 230 22.63 7.37 -11.50
N GLN A 231 23.14 7.48 -10.28
CA GLN A 231 24.27 8.33 -9.97
C GLN A 231 25.56 7.53 -10.12
N ARG A 232 26.43 7.93 -11.05
CA ARG A 232 27.79 7.37 -11.17
C ARG A 232 28.62 7.71 -9.95
N LEU A 233 29.33 6.72 -9.44
CA LEU A 233 30.26 6.87 -8.33
C LEU A 233 31.56 7.51 -8.84
N LEU A 234 32.14 8.43 -8.06
CA LEU A 234 33.47 8.98 -8.33
C LEU A 234 34.55 7.89 -8.29
N LEU A 235 34.38 6.93 -7.37
CA LEU A 235 35.21 5.76 -7.20
C LEU A 235 34.30 4.52 -7.22
N PRO A 236 34.47 3.59 -8.17
CA PRO A 236 33.70 2.36 -8.20
C PRO A 236 33.87 1.57 -6.91
N LEU A 237 32.80 0.89 -6.49
CA LEU A 237 32.76 0.13 -5.24
C LEU A 237 32.92 -1.36 -5.56
N THR A 238 34.04 -1.96 -5.17
CA THR A 238 34.28 -3.40 -5.33
C THR A 238 33.71 -4.17 -4.15
N LEU A 239 32.89 -5.17 -4.44
CA LEU A 239 32.25 -6.05 -3.48
C LEU A 239 32.63 -7.51 -3.75
N GLU A 240 33.00 -8.23 -2.70
CA GLU A 240 33.16 -9.68 -2.73
C GLU A 240 31.82 -10.33 -2.36
N LEU A 241 31.31 -11.19 -3.22
CA LEU A 241 30.06 -11.92 -3.04
C LEU A 241 30.31 -13.39 -2.68
N THR A 242 29.27 -14.11 -2.27
CA THR A 242 29.24 -15.59 -2.32
C THR A 242 28.90 -16.15 -3.69
N ASP A 243 29.13 -17.45 -3.91
CA ASP A 243 28.76 -18.09 -5.18
C ASP A 243 27.22 -18.00 -5.37
N GLU A 244 26.45 -18.23 -4.31
CA GLU A 244 24.99 -18.04 -4.30
C GLU A 244 24.57 -16.58 -4.54
N GLU A 245 25.32 -15.63 -4.00
CA GLU A 245 25.09 -14.19 -4.21
C GLU A 245 25.48 -13.74 -5.62
N LEU A 246 26.51 -14.33 -6.22
CA LEU A 246 26.91 -14.09 -7.60
C LEU A 246 25.85 -14.62 -8.56
N ASP A 247 25.35 -15.84 -8.33
CA ASP A 247 24.22 -16.40 -9.09
C ASP A 247 22.98 -15.48 -9.00
N ALA A 248 22.68 -14.96 -7.80
CA ALA A 248 21.57 -14.03 -7.59
C ALA A 248 21.79 -12.68 -8.31
N PHE A 249 23.01 -12.15 -8.28
CA PHE A 249 23.39 -10.94 -9.00
C PHE A 249 23.19 -11.11 -10.51
N GLU A 250 23.68 -12.21 -11.09
CA GLU A 250 23.51 -12.52 -12.51
C GLU A 250 22.04 -12.72 -12.87
N ALA A 251 21.28 -13.43 -12.04
CA ALA A 251 19.85 -13.70 -12.26
C ALA A 251 18.96 -12.45 -12.20
N HIS A 252 19.40 -11.38 -11.53
CA HIS A 252 18.64 -10.14 -11.31
C HIS A 252 19.28 -8.89 -11.93
N GLY A 253 20.27 -9.06 -12.83
CA GLY A 253 21.00 -7.95 -13.44
C GLY A 253 20.12 -6.94 -14.17
N GLU A 254 19.00 -7.37 -14.75
CA GLU A 254 18.06 -6.46 -15.40
C GLU A 254 17.31 -5.59 -14.40
N GLU A 255 16.75 -6.19 -13.35
CA GLU A 255 16.04 -5.48 -12.29
C GLU A 255 16.96 -4.50 -11.56
N LEU A 256 18.19 -4.91 -11.25
CA LEU A 256 19.23 -4.05 -10.66
C LEU A 256 19.48 -2.79 -11.49
N ARG A 257 19.63 -2.95 -12.81
CA ARG A 257 19.83 -1.83 -13.74
C ARG A 257 18.62 -0.91 -13.80
N ARG A 258 17.40 -1.48 -13.84
CA ARG A 258 16.15 -0.71 -13.89
C ARG A 258 15.95 0.14 -12.64
N VAL A 259 16.43 -0.30 -11.48
CA VAL A 259 16.40 0.51 -10.25
C VAL A 259 17.61 1.42 -10.07
N GLY A 260 18.55 1.44 -11.02
CA GLY A 260 19.68 2.39 -11.04
C GLY A 260 21.01 1.85 -10.50
N PHE A 261 21.16 0.55 -10.29
CA PHE A 261 22.47 -0.06 -10.05
C PHE A 261 23.14 -0.44 -11.38
N GLU A 262 24.29 0.14 -11.67
CA GLU A 262 25.18 -0.30 -12.75
C GLU A 262 26.37 -1.01 -12.12
N ALA A 263 26.51 -2.32 -12.36
CA ALA A 263 27.58 -3.12 -11.80
C ALA A 263 27.97 -4.24 -12.75
N ASP A 264 29.26 -4.59 -12.76
CA ASP A 264 29.85 -5.60 -13.64
C ASP A 264 30.64 -6.63 -12.81
N ALA A 265 30.62 -7.89 -13.25
CA ALA A 265 31.46 -8.94 -12.67
C ALA A 265 32.94 -8.67 -12.99
N PHE A 266 33.80 -8.79 -11.98
CA PHE A 266 35.24 -8.51 -12.05
C PHE A 266 36.07 -9.73 -11.64
N GLY A 267 35.78 -10.89 -12.25
CA GLY A 267 36.53 -12.12 -12.05
C GLY A 267 36.34 -12.78 -10.68
N GLY A 268 36.25 -14.11 -10.66
CA GLY A 268 35.99 -14.85 -9.43
C GLY A 268 34.65 -14.45 -8.81
N ARG A 269 34.67 -13.91 -7.60
CA ARG A 269 33.49 -13.50 -6.81
C ARG A 269 33.39 -11.98 -6.62
N ALA A 270 34.24 -11.22 -7.30
CA ALA A 270 34.25 -9.77 -7.22
C ALA A 270 33.25 -9.16 -8.19
N VAL A 271 32.49 -8.17 -7.72
CA VAL A 271 31.60 -7.32 -8.52
C VAL A 271 31.99 -5.86 -8.31
N VAL A 272 32.04 -5.08 -9.38
CA VAL A 272 32.36 -3.65 -9.33
C VAL A 272 31.10 -2.85 -9.62
N VAL A 273 30.69 -2.01 -8.68
CA VAL A 273 29.54 -1.12 -8.81
C VAL A 273 30.02 0.25 -9.32
N HIS A 274 29.51 0.67 -10.48
CA HIS A 274 29.84 1.91 -11.17
C HIS A 274 28.83 3.03 -10.91
N ALA A 275 27.55 2.68 -10.77
CA ALA A 275 26.49 3.63 -10.49
C ALA A 275 25.44 3.05 -9.53
N VAL A 276 24.78 3.93 -8.79
CA VAL A 276 23.83 3.58 -7.73
C VAL A 276 22.59 4.47 -7.78
N PRO A 277 21.43 4.02 -7.27
CA PRO A 277 20.28 4.90 -7.08
C PRO A 277 20.48 5.89 -5.95
N THR A 278 19.67 6.96 -5.97
CA THR A 278 19.66 8.00 -4.94
C THR A 278 18.24 8.32 -4.45
N PRO A 279 17.56 7.37 -3.80
CA PRO A 279 16.20 7.58 -3.33
C PRO A 279 16.09 8.70 -2.28
N HIS A 280 17.13 8.88 -1.46
CA HIS A 280 17.21 9.93 -0.45
C HIS A 280 18.66 10.24 -0.05
N PRO A 281 18.94 11.38 0.62
CA PRO A 281 20.31 11.82 0.93
C PRO A 281 21.11 10.93 1.90
N ARG A 282 20.43 10.07 2.66
CA ARG A 282 21.03 9.20 3.69
C ARG A 282 21.18 7.75 3.20
N PHE A 283 21.04 7.51 1.89
CA PHE A 283 21.05 6.18 1.32
C PHE A 283 22.48 5.61 1.25
N ASP A 284 22.70 4.47 1.93
CA ASP A 284 23.95 3.72 1.81
C ASP A 284 23.82 2.68 0.70
N ALA A 285 24.30 3.05 -0.49
CA ALA A 285 24.20 2.20 -1.66
C ALA A 285 24.99 0.89 -1.54
N GLY A 286 26.15 0.91 -0.87
CA GLY A 286 27.00 -0.27 -0.71
C GLY A 286 26.38 -1.29 0.24
N ALA A 287 25.87 -0.83 1.37
CA ALA A 287 25.12 -1.68 2.30
C ALA A 287 23.83 -2.21 1.66
N CYS A 288 23.05 -1.34 1.01
CA CYS A 288 21.81 -1.72 0.35
C CYS A 288 22.04 -2.78 -0.72
N PHE A 289 23.04 -2.59 -1.60
CA PHE A 289 23.34 -3.56 -2.66
C PHE A 289 23.70 -4.92 -2.07
N ARG A 290 24.64 -4.96 -1.11
CA ARG A 290 25.09 -6.21 -0.48
C ARG A 290 23.93 -6.94 0.21
N GLU A 291 23.15 -6.23 1.02
CA GLU A 291 22.04 -6.82 1.75
C GLU A 291 20.92 -7.32 0.82
N MET A 292 20.64 -6.58 -0.26
CA MET A 292 19.64 -6.96 -1.25
C MET A 292 20.05 -8.24 -2.00
N ILE A 293 21.29 -8.32 -2.50
CA ILE A 293 21.79 -9.53 -3.17
C ILE A 293 21.73 -10.73 -2.22
N ALA A 294 22.14 -10.53 -0.96
CA ALA A 294 22.12 -11.58 0.04
C ALA A 294 20.68 -12.05 0.38
N ASP A 295 19.69 -11.17 0.37
CA ASP A 295 18.28 -11.53 0.56
C ASP A 295 17.67 -12.23 -0.65
N LEU A 296 18.05 -11.82 -1.87
CA LEU A 296 17.63 -12.44 -3.12
C LEU A 296 18.18 -13.87 -3.22
N ALA A 297 19.46 -14.08 -2.90
CA ALA A 297 20.10 -15.40 -2.87
C ALA A 297 19.39 -16.38 -1.92
N ARG A 298 18.98 -15.90 -0.72
CA ARG A 298 18.27 -16.73 0.27
C ARG A 298 16.80 -16.95 -0.04
N GLY A 299 16.23 -16.25 -1.03
CA GLY A 299 14.80 -16.30 -1.32
C GLY A 299 13.92 -15.81 -0.17
N ARG A 300 14.41 -14.86 0.66
CA ARG A 300 13.75 -14.37 1.90
C ARG A 300 12.29 -13.90 1.68
N PHE A 301 11.92 -13.57 0.45
CA PHE A 301 10.59 -13.09 0.06
C PHE A 301 9.82 -14.11 -0.81
N GLY A 302 9.95 -15.41 -0.55
CA GLY A 302 9.37 -16.53 -1.33
C GLY A 302 7.85 -16.54 -1.57
N GLY A 303 7.08 -15.70 -0.87
CA GLY A 303 5.62 -15.68 -0.91
C GLY A 303 4.98 -14.68 -1.89
N TRP A 304 5.77 -13.85 -2.56
CA TRP A 304 5.27 -12.95 -3.60
C TRP A 304 5.02 -13.71 -4.91
N ALA A 305 3.83 -13.51 -5.47
CA ALA A 305 3.40 -14.19 -6.70
C ALA A 305 4.20 -13.74 -7.94
N ASN A 306 4.69 -12.49 -7.93
CA ASN A 306 5.43 -11.90 -9.03
C ASN A 306 6.90 -11.66 -8.66
N ARG A 307 7.84 -12.04 -9.54
CA ARG A 307 9.28 -11.81 -9.38
C ARG A 307 9.58 -10.31 -9.18
N LEU A 308 8.92 -9.42 -9.93
CA LEU A 308 9.16 -7.98 -9.84
C LEU A 308 8.69 -7.41 -8.49
N GLU A 309 7.55 -7.88 -7.97
CA GLU A 309 7.05 -7.45 -6.66
C GLU A 309 7.97 -7.93 -5.53
N ARG A 310 8.52 -9.13 -5.66
CA ARG A 310 9.52 -9.66 -4.72
C ARG A 310 10.78 -8.80 -4.69
N PHE A 311 11.29 -8.44 -5.86
CA PHE A 311 12.46 -7.58 -5.99
C PHE A 311 12.18 -6.20 -5.41
N ALA A 312 11.05 -5.58 -5.77
CA ALA A 312 10.65 -4.26 -5.26
C ALA A 312 10.52 -4.25 -3.73
N ALA A 313 9.92 -5.27 -3.13
CA ALA A 313 9.80 -5.39 -1.67
C ALA A 313 11.18 -5.52 -1.00
N THR A 314 12.08 -6.31 -1.60
CA THR A 314 13.46 -6.46 -1.10
C THR A 314 14.21 -5.13 -1.15
N TYR A 315 14.16 -4.44 -2.28
CA TYR A 315 14.80 -3.14 -2.45
C TYR A 315 14.24 -2.12 -1.46
N ALA A 316 12.91 -1.98 -1.37
CA ALA A 316 12.28 -0.98 -0.51
C ALA A 316 12.67 -1.15 0.97
N CYS A 317 12.70 -2.40 1.46
CA CYS A 317 13.09 -2.68 2.84
C CYS A 317 14.55 -2.31 3.16
N ARG A 318 15.45 -2.50 2.19
CA ARG A 318 16.86 -2.15 2.34
C ARG A 318 17.13 -0.66 2.13
N ALA A 319 16.41 -0.03 1.21
CA ALA A 319 16.59 1.37 0.82
C ALA A 319 15.83 2.38 1.67
N ALA A 320 14.81 1.97 2.42
CA ALA A 320 14.05 2.88 3.27
C ALA A 320 14.89 3.45 4.42
N VAL A 321 14.57 4.70 4.76
CA VAL A 321 15.03 5.38 5.98
C VAL A 321 14.69 4.50 7.19
N LYS A 322 15.69 4.27 8.05
CA LYS A 322 15.54 3.45 9.25
C LYS A 322 14.83 4.23 10.36
N ALA A 323 14.16 3.50 11.25
CA ALA A 323 13.63 4.05 12.49
C ALA A 323 14.77 4.71 13.32
N GLY A 324 14.44 5.80 14.02
CA GLY A 324 15.40 6.58 14.82
C GLY A 324 16.09 7.72 14.07
N GLN A 325 15.78 7.95 12.79
CA GLN A 325 16.33 9.08 12.02
C GLN A 325 15.42 10.31 12.10
N ARG A 326 15.99 11.44 12.53
CA ARG A 326 15.29 12.72 12.53
C ARG A 326 15.03 13.24 11.12
N LEU A 327 13.78 13.64 10.89
CA LEU A 327 13.34 14.29 9.66
C LEU A 327 13.06 15.77 9.92
N ASP A 328 13.48 16.61 8.98
CA ASP A 328 13.04 18.01 8.99
C ASP A 328 11.57 18.16 8.54
N GLN A 329 11.02 19.36 8.70
CA GLN A 329 9.62 19.64 8.34
C GLN A 329 9.30 19.44 6.86
N ARG A 330 10.28 19.64 5.97
CA ARG A 330 10.11 19.46 4.53
C ARG A 330 10.14 17.97 4.19
N GLU A 331 11.10 17.23 4.76
CA GLU A 331 11.22 15.77 4.61
C GLU A 331 9.96 15.05 5.11
N MET A 332 9.40 15.46 6.25
CA MET A 332 8.14 14.90 6.75
C MET A 332 6.98 15.16 5.79
N ARG A 333 6.82 16.40 5.29
CA ARG A 333 5.75 16.74 4.35
C ARG A 333 5.87 15.97 3.05
N GLU A 334 7.08 15.91 2.50
CA GLU A 334 7.35 15.20 1.26
C GLU A 334 7.06 13.69 1.40
N LEU A 335 7.49 13.07 2.50
CA LEU A 335 7.18 11.68 2.79
C LEU A 335 5.68 11.44 2.85
N LEU A 336 4.93 12.28 3.58
CA LEU A 336 3.48 12.14 3.68
C LEU A 336 2.79 12.35 2.32
N LEU A 337 3.16 13.38 1.57
CA LEU A 337 2.60 13.63 0.24
C LEU A 337 2.82 12.44 -0.70
N ARG A 338 4.03 11.89 -0.73
CA ARG A 338 4.34 10.69 -1.51
C ARG A 338 3.59 9.46 -1.00
N LEU A 339 3.45 9.32 0.32
CA LEU A 339 2.68 8.22 0.93
C LEU A 339 1.22 8.27 0.49
N PHE A 340 0.56 9.42 0.57
CA PHE A 340 -0.86 9.54 0.20
C PHE A 340 -1.11 9.47 -1.31
N ALA A 341 -0.06 9.63 -2.13
CA ALA A 341 -0.11 9.36 -3.57
C ALA A 341 0.02 7.87 -3.93
N THR A 342 0.34 7.00 -2.96
CA THR A 342 0.43 5.55 -3.18
C THR A 342 -0.95 4.89 -3.26
N ASP A 343 -1.03 3.68 -3.82
CA ASP A 343 -2.27 2.92 -3.96
C ASP A 343 -2.83 2.48 -2.59
N LEU A 344 -1.96 2.12 -1.65
CA LEU A 344 -2.35 1.60 -0.32
C LEU A 344 -1.63 2.33 0.84
N PRO A 345 -1.88 3.64 1.05
CA PRO A 345 -1.20 4.43 2.09
C PRO A 345 -1.31 3.88 3.53
N PRO A 346 -2.45 3.31 3.97
CA PRO A 346 -2.57 2.82 5.35
C PRO A 346 -1.77 1.55 5.67
N HIS A 347 -1.21 0.87 4.66
CA HIS A 347 -0.65 -0.47 4.80
C HIS A 347 0.76 -0.57 4.23
N ASP A 348 1.68 -1.18 4.99
CA ASP A 348 3.05 -1.43 4.50
C ASP A 348 3.07 -2.61 3.51
N VAL A 349 4.24 -2.89 2.94
CA VAL A 349 4.44 -3.98 1.96
C VAL A 349 4.28 -5.39 2.55
N HIS A 350 4.15 -5.50 3.86
CA HIS A 350 3.98 -6.74 4.61
C HIS A 350 2.57 -6.89 5.23
N GLY A 351 1.72 -5.88 5.03
CA GLY A 351 0.35 -5.79 5.56
C GLY A 351 0.21 -5.25 6.96
N ARG A 352 1.27 -4.73 7.57
CA ARG A 352 1.19 -3.98 8.82
C ARG A 352 0.61 -2.59 8.57
N ALA A 353 0.13 -1.96 9.63
CA ALA A 353 -0.37 -0.59 9.55
C ALA A 353 0.81 0.38 9.35
N THR A 354 0.78 1.15 8.27
CA THR A 354 1.64 2.33 8.09
C THR A 354 1.02 3.54 8.79
N ILE A 355 -0.32 3.61 8.81
CA ILE A 355 -1.10 4.67 9.43
C ILE A 355 -1.96 4.07 10.53
N VAL A 356 -1.95 4.71 11.69
CA VAL A 356 -2.82 4.42 12.82
C VAL A 356 -3.58 5.69 13.18
N GLN A 357 -4.85 5.54 13.55
CA GLN A 357 -5.71 6.67 13.93
C GLN A 357 -6.08 6.58 15.41
N LEU A 358 -6.06 7.72 16.07
CA LEU A 358 -6.66 7.92 17.39
C LEU A 358 -7.84 8.89 17.24
N PRO A 359 -9.05 8.38 16.98
CA PRO A 359 -10.18 9.25 16.70
C PRO A 359 -10.60 10.09 17.91
N ARG A 360 -11.22 11.23 17.62
CA ARG A 360 -11.55 12.25 18.62
C ARG A 360 -12.44 11.73 19.75
N GLU A 361 -13.44 10.92 19.43
CA GLU A 361 -14.35 10.34 20.41
C GLU A 361 -13.63 9.46 21.44
N GLU A 362 -12.57 8.75 21.04
CA GLU A 362 -11.72 7.98 21.95
C GLU A 362 -10.97 8.87 22.92
N LEU A 363 -10.39 9.95 22.40
CA LEU A 363 -9.69 10.94 23.20
C LEU A 363 -10.65 11.55 24.22
N GLU A 364 -11.80 12.04 23.76
CA GLU A 364 -12.83 12.62 24.63
C GLU A 364 -13.25 11.62 25.72
N ARG A 365 -13.55 10.37 25.35
CA ARG A 365 -13.90 9.31 26.32
C ARG A 365 -12.81 9.06 27.35
N ARG A 366 -11.54 8.94 26.92
CA ARG A 366 -10.41 8.70 27.84
C ARG A 366 -10.17 9.85 28.80
N PHE A 367 -10.48 11.06 28.39
CA PHE A 367 -10.42 12.26 29.23
C PHE A 367 -11.73 12.56 29.97
N GLY A 368 -12.73 11.67 29.90
CA GLY A 368 -14.04 11.85 30.56
C GLY A 368 -14.89 12.99 30.00
N ARG A 369 -14.62 13.40 28.75
CA ARG A 369 -15.39 14.39 27.99
C ARG A 369 -16.45 13.63 27.16
N ARG A 370 -17.66 14.19 27.06
CA ARG A 370 -18.79 13.59 26.33
C ARG A 370 -18.82 14.06 24.90
#